data_AF-A0AAD5ZZC9-F1
#
_entry.id   AF-A0AAD5ZZC9-F1
#
_cell.length_a   1.000
_cell.length_b   1.000
_cell.length_c   1.000
_cell.angle_alpha   90.00
_cell.angle_beta   90.00
_cell.angle_gamma   90.00
#
_symmetry.space_group_name_H-M   'P 1'
#
loop_
_entity.id
_entity.type
_entity.pdbx_description
1 polymer ?
#
loop_
_entity_poly.entity_id
_entity_poly.type
_entity_poly.pdbx_seq_one_letter_code
_entity_poly.pdbx_strand_id
1 'polypeptide(L)'
;MQQQIEIKIKFGERKVVEFWESVLNYVMVYKAKRYLQENYSSRAIEPRETQMKVSEISRINSHKNEGELISQHGLRKPKYIFRVHTGFKWNKYNRTHYDNKHPPKIVKGYSFVIYYPDFVGRTPQYSIENDSGSSESCLIRFFAGPPYEDVAFEIMNKEWDLSWKSGFRCTFWGGILRLNFFFKQFSYRR
;
A
#
# COMPACT_ATOMS: atom_id res chain seq x y z
N MET A 1 -20.83 -32.73 -24.51
CA MET A 1 -19.53 -33.06 -23.85
C MET A 1 -19.73 -33.85 -22.56
N GLN A 2 -20.56 -33.42 -21.61
CA GLN A 2 -20.84 -34.15 -20.35
C GLN A 2 -21.39 -35.58 -20.54
N GLN A 3 -22.36 -35.78 -21.44
CA GLN A 3 -22.94 -37.10 -21.72
C GLN A 3 -21.89 -38.12 -22.23
N GLN A 4 -20.90 -37.67 -23.00
CA GLN A 4 -19.81 -38.54 -23.48
C GLN A 4 -18.88 -38.98 -22.36
N ILE A 5 -18.73 -38.16 -21.31
CA ILE A 5 -17.89 -38.48 -20.15
C ILE A 5 -18.56 -39.55 -19.28
N GLU A 6 -19.87 -39.45 -19.07
CA GLU A 6 -20.67 -40.40 -18.29
C GLU A 6 -20.72 -41.79 -18.93
N ILE A 7 -20.90 -41.85 -20.26
CA ILE A 7 -20.88 -43.12 -21.01
C ILE A 7 -19.52 -43.81 -20.84
N LYS A 8 -18.41 -43.07 -20.95
CA LYS A 8 -17.05 -43.60 -20.79
C LYS A 8 -16.71 -44.04 -19.36
N ILE A 9 -17.33 -43.44 -18.34
CA ILE A 9 -17.17 -43.85 -16.94
C ILE A 9 -17.96 -45.14 -16.66
N LYS A 10 -19.18 -45.27 -17.21
CA LYS A 10 -19.99 -46.49 -17.09
C LYS A 10 -19.34 -47.72 -17.74
N PHE A 11 -18.56 -47.51 -18.81
CA PHE A 11 -17.90 -48.60 -19.54
C PHE A 11 -16.53 -49.03 -18.97
N GLY A 12 -16.05 -48.39 -17.89
CA GLY A 12 -14.83 -48.79 -17.20
C GLY A 12 -13.52 -48.60 -17.99
N GLU A 13 -13.52 -47.77 -19.03
CA GLU A 13 -12.32 -47.50 -19.83
C GLU A 13 -11.26 -46.77 -18.99
N ARG A 14 -10.02 -47.29 -19.00
CA ARG A 14 -8.88 -46.70 -18.29
C ARG A 14 -8.54 -45.34 -18.92
N LYS A 15 -8.61 -44.25 -18.15
CA LYS A 15 -8.41 -42.89 -18.65
C LYS A 15 -7.00 -42.36 -18.36
N VAL A 16 -6.45 -41.63 -19.34
CA VAL A 16 -5.14 -40.96 -19.32
C VAL A 16 -5.19 -39.74 -18.38
N VAL A 17 -4.04 -39.34 -17.81
CA VAL A 17 -3.89 -38.23 -16.84
C VAL A 17 -4.57 -36.93 -17.28
N GLU A 18 -4.49 -36.60 -18.58
CA GLU A 18 -5.11 -35.40 -19.18
C GLU A 18 -6.64 -35.33 -18.96
N PHE A 19 -7.31 -36.47 -18.85
CA PHE A 19 -8.74 -36.52 -18.56
C PHE A 19 -9.03 -36.02 -17.14
N TRP A 20 -8.22 -36.43 -16.15
CA TRP A 20 -8.42 -36.03 -14.76
C TRP A 20 -8.09 -34.55 -14.56
N GLU A 21 -7.09 -34.03 -15.27
CA GLU A 21 -6.77 -32.60 -15.30
C GLU A 21 -7.91 -31.77 -15.92
N SER A 22 -8.49 -32.25 -17.02
CA SER A 22 -9.68 -31.64 -17.66
C SER A 22 -10.88 -31.58 -16.71
N VAL A 23 -11.17 -32.67 -15.99
CA VAL A 23 -12.27 -32.72 -15.02
C VAL A 23 -12.01 -31.78 -13.83
N LEU A 24 -10.78 -31.73 -13.33
CA LEU A 24 -10.38 -30.82 -12.25
C LEU A 24 -10.55 -29.35 -12.65
N ASN A 25 -10.07 -28.98 -13.84
CA ASN A 25 -10.23 -27.63 -14.38
C ASN A 25 -11.71 -27.26 -14.54
N TYR A 26 -12.53 -28.19 -15.02
CA TYR A 26 -13.98 -27.96 -15.17
C TYR A 26 -14.67 -27.71 -13.82
N VAL A 27 -14.36 -28.50 -12.80
CA VAL A 27 -14.88 -28.31 -11.44
C VAL A 27 -14.46 -26.96 -10.86
N MET A 28 -13.22 -26.54 -11.11
CA MET A 28 -12.68 -25.28 -10.61
C MET A 28 -13.37 -24.06 -11.25
N VAL A 29 -13.60 -24.10 -12.57
CA VAL A 29 -14.36 -23.07 -13.30
C VAL A 29 -15.82 -23.02 -12.83
N TYR A 30 -16.44 -24.19 -12.60
CA TYR A 30 -17.83 -24.24 -12.14
C TYR A 30 -18.01 -23.66 -10.74
N LYS A 31 -17.07 -23.95 -9.81
CA LYS A 31 -17.03 -23.35 -8.48
C LYS A 31 -16.88 -21.83 -8.56
N ALA A 32 -15.96 -21.33 -9.39
CA ALA A 32 -15.76 -19.90 -9.59
C ALA A 32 -17.01 -19.19 -10.13
N LYS A 33 -17.68 -19.79 -11.13
CA LYS A 33 -18.92 -19.25 -11.71
C LYS A 33 -20.06 -19.19 -10.69
N ARG A 34 -20.24 -20.25 -9.88
CA ARG A 34 -21.25 -20.30 -8.80
C ARG A 34 -21.00 -19.22 -7.75
N TYR A 35 -19.74 -19.04 -7.33
CA TYR A 35 -19.35 -18.02 -6.37
C TYR A 35 -19.67 -16.61 -6.87
N LEU A 36 -19.34 -16.30 -8.13
CA LEU A 36 -19.67 -15.00 -8.72
C LEU A 36 -21.18 -14.79 -8.82
N GLN A 37 -21.93 -15.83 -9.16
CA GLN A 37 -23.37 -15.73 -9.25
C GLN A 37 -24.00 -15.44 -7.87
N GLU A 38 -23.55 -16.10 -6.81
CA GLU A 38 -24.05 -15.86 -5.45
C GLU A 38 -23.70 -14.47 -4.90
N ASN A 39 -22.51 -13.95 -5.21
CA ASN A 39 -22.05 -12.68 -4.65
C ASN A 39 -22.45 -11.44 -5.46
N TYR A 40 -22.79 -11.59 -6.75
CA TYR A 40 -22.95 -10.45 -7.65
C TYR A 40 -24.28 -10.40 -8.39
N SER A 41 -25.17 -11.40 -8.28
CA SER A 41 -26.38 -11.44 -9.13
C SER A 41 -27.60 -10.64 -8.64
N SER A 42 -27.57 -9.93 -7.51
CA SER A 42 -28.76 -9.16 -7.08
C SER A 42 -28.53 -7.91 -6.21
N ARG A 43 -27.30 -7.38 -6.07
CA ARG A 43 -27.11 -6.06 -5.42
C ARG A 43 -27.25 -4.94 -6.44
N ALA A 44 -28.49 -4.61 -6.80
CA ALA A 44 -28.80 -3.30 -7.36
C ALA A 44 -28.47 -2.25 -6.29
N ILE A 45 -27.51 -1.36 -6.59
CA ILE A 45 -27.08 -0.27 -5.73
C ILE A 45 -28.04 0.89 -5.99
N GLU A 46 -28.97 1.15 -5.06
CA GLU A 46 -29.67 2.44 -5.02
C GLU A 46 -28.79 3.48 -4.30
N PRO A 47 -28.55 4.67 -4.89
CA PRO A 47 -27.78 5.71 -4.21
C PRO A 47 -28.67 6.46 -3.22
N ARG A 48 -28.43 6.26 -1.91
CA ARG A 48 -28.94 7.18 -0.87
C ARG A 48 -27.88 8.24 -0.58
N GLU A 49 -28.14 9.46 -1.03
CA GLU A 49 -27.48 10.65 -0.52
C GLU A 49 -27.83 10.84 0.96
N THR A 50 -26.82 11.03 1.81
CA THR A 50 -27.02 11.63 3.13
C THR A 50 -25.81 12.49 3.46
N GLN A 51 -25.99 13.80 3.37
CA GLN A 51 -25.08 14.79 3.95
C GLN A 51 -25.12 14.67 5.47
N MET A 52 -23.96 14.57 6.14
CA MET A 52 -23.61 15.47 7.25
C MET A 52 -22.22 15.20 7.90
N LYS A 53 -21.52 16.34 8.06
CA LYS A 53 -20.59 16.80 9.12
C LYS A 53 -19.13 16.31 9.17
N VAL A 54 -18.25 17.30 8.97
CA VAL A 54 -16.80 17.30 8.70
C VAL A 54 -15.92 17.19 9.98
N SER A 55 -16.44 16.83 11.15
CA SER A 55 -15.69 16.95 12.41
C SER A 55 -15.06 15.67 12.97
N GLU A 56 -15.12 14.53 12.27
CA GLU A 56 -14.73 13.22 12.85
C GLU A 56 -13.54 12.53 12.16
N ILE A 57 -12.63 13.30 11.56
CA ILE A 57 -11.46 12.81 10.81
C ILE A 57 -10.33 12.27 11.74
N SER A 58 -10.43 12.40 13.06
CA SER A 58 -9.34 12.03 14.00
C SER A 58 -9.41 10.63 14.62
N ARG A 59 -10.44 9.81 14.36
CA ARG A 59 -10.64 8.51 15.04
C ARG A 59 -10.50 7.26 14.16
N ILE A 60 -10.22 7.39 12.86
CA ILE A 60 -10.31 6.26 11.91
C ILE A 60 -9.05 5.37 11.85
N ASN A 61 -7.92 5.76 12.45
CA ASN A 61 -6.64 5.03 12.27
C ASN A 61 -6.46 3.77 13.14
N SER A 62 -7.52 3.12 13.61
CA SER A 62 -7.42 1.87 14.36
C SER A 62 -8.57 0.91 14.04
N HIS A 63 -8.24 -0.10 13.22
CA HIS A 63 -8.89 -1.41 13.11
C HIS A 63 -10.04 -1.64 12.10
N LYS A 64 -9.75 -2.65 11.23
CA LYS A 64 -10.61 -3.58 10.45
C LYS A 64 -11.07 -3.10 9.07
N ASN A 65 -10.98 -3.85 7.97
CA ASN A 65 -10.65 -5.27 7.71
C ASN A 65 -10.32 -5.43 6.20
N GLU A 66 -9.31 -6.22 5.82
CA GLU A 66 -9.47 -7.59 5.26
C GLU A 66 -10.45 -7.70 4.10
N GLY A 67 -9.92 -7.36 2.91
CA GLY A 67 -10.36 -7.84 1.62
C GLY A 67 -9.12 -7.77 0.74
N GLU A 68 -8.55 -8.92 0.43
CA GLU A 68 -7.35 -9.03 -0.40
C GLU A 68 -7.71 -8.56 -1.81
N LEU A 69 -7.50 -7.27 -2.07
CA LEU A 69 -7.56 -6.71 -3.42
C LEU A 69 -6.36 -7.25 -4.19
N ILE A 70 -6.53 -8.42 -4.79
CA ILE A 70 -5.71 -8.86 -5.90
C ILE A 70 -5.85 -7.75 -6.95
N SER A 71 -4.76 -7.04 -7.26
CA SER A 71 -4.78 -6.08 -8.37
C SER A 71 -5.21 -6.83 -9.64
N GLN A 72 -5.75 -6.13 -10.63
CA GLN A 72 -6.26 -6.77 -11.88
C GLN A 72 -5.23 -7.67 -12.60
N HIS A 73 -3.95 -7.63 -12.19
CA HIS A 73 -2.80 -8.32 -12.76
C HIS A 73 -2.22 -9.43 -11.86
N GLY A 74 -2.88 -9.78 -10.75
CA GLY A 74 -2.39 -10.82 -9.82
C GLY A 74 -1.31 -10.34 -8.84
N LEU A 75 -0.85 -9.09 -8.94
CA LEU A 75 0.05 -8.49 -7.95
C LEU A 75 -0.73 -8.03 -6.72
N ARG A 76 -0.09 -8.13 -5.55
CA ARG A 76 -0.66 -7.75 -4.26
C ARG A 76 -0.15 -6.38 -3.84
N LYS A 77 -1.05 -5.51 -3.38
CA LYS A 77 -0.62 -4.25 -2.74
C LYS A 77 0.02 -4.56 -1.38
N PRO A 78 1.27 -4.14 -1.13
CA PRO A 78 1.89 -4.36 0.16
C PRO A 78 1.18 -3.57 1.25
N LYS A 79 1.15 -4.12 2.46
CA LYS A 79 0.65 -3.38 3.63
C LYS A 79 1.71 -2.38 4.05
N TYR A 80 1.31 -1.22 4.52
CA TYR A 80 2.26 -0.22 5.02
C TYR A 80 1.69 0.61 6.17
N ILE A 81 2.60 1.20 6.94
CA ILE A 81 2.34 2.26 7.89
C ILE A 81 3.19 3.45 7.46
N PHE A 82 2.52 4.58 7.23
CA PHE A 82 3.16 5.86 6.94
C PHE A 82 2.91 6.83 8.09
N ARG A 83 3.97 7.50 8.54
CA ARG A 83 3.92 8.49 9.61
C ARG A 83 4.64 9.76 9.18
N VAL A 84 3.98 10.89 9.42
CA VAL A 84 4.55 12.22 9.21
C VAL A 84 5.08 12.75 10.54
N HIS A 85 6.39 12.99 10.63
CA HIS A 85 6.96 13.66 11.79
C HIS A 85 6.68 15.15 11.68
N THR A 86 5.84 15.66 12.57
CA THR A 86 5.56 17.11 12.69
C THR A 86 6.24 17.68 13.92
N GLY A 87 6.60 18.95 13.89
CA GLY A 87 7.12 19.64 15.06
C GLY A 87 7.26 21.13 14.85
N PHE A 88 7.75 21.81 15.87
CA PHE A 88 7.92 23.26 15.84
C PHE A 88 9.33 23.65 15.40
N LYS A 89 9.43 24.79 14.71
CA LYS A 89 10.70 25.46 14.39
C LYS A 89 10.71 26.83 15.05
N TRP A 90 11.51 26.99 16.08
CA TRP A 90 11.70 28.28 16.75
C TRP A 90 12.79 29.07 16.01
N ASN A 91 12.40 29.86 15.02
CA ASN A 91 13.28 30.88 14.42
C ASN A 91 13.10 32.22 15.16
N LYS A 92 13.95 33.22 14.84
CA LYS A 92 13.88 34.56 15.46
C LYS A 92 12.47 35.17 15.37
N TYR A 93 11.80 35.00 14.23
CA TYR A 93 10.43 35.46 13.99
C TYR A 93 9.41 34.74 14.89
N ASN A 94 9.42 33.41 14.91
CA ASN A 94 8.46 32.64 15.71
C ASN A 94 8.64 32.91 17.20
N ARG A 95 9.88 33.14 17.66
CA ARG A 95 10.13 33.51 19.05
C ARG A 95 9.37 34.81 19.40
N THR A 96 9.49 35.87 18.61
CA THR A 96 8.85 37.16 18.91
C THR A 96 7.33 37.17 18.74
N HIS A 97 6.74 36.23 18.00
CA HIS A 97 5.31 36.22 17.70
C HIS A 97 4.50 35.16 18.47
N TYR A 98 5.17 34.16 19.05
CA TYR A 98 4.50 33.03 19.70
C TYR A 98 5.00 32.79 21.13
N ASP A 99 5.46 33.82 21.86
CA ASP A 99 6.00 33.65 23.22
C ASP A 99 5.10 32.86 24.18
N ASN A 100 3.77 33.03 24.09
CA ASN A 100 2.79 32.33 24.94
C ASN A 100 2.01 31.21 24.23
N LYS A 101 2.34 30.89 22.97
CA LYS A 101 1.60 29.92 22.14
C LYS A 101 2.55 29.05 21.34
N HIS A 102 2.09 27.89 20.87
CA HIS A 102 2.92 27.10 19.95
C HIS A 102 2.85 27.68 18.53
N PRO A 103 3.99 27.83 17.83
CA PRO A 103 3.98 28.21 16.43
C PRO A 103 3.34 27.09 15.58
N PRO A 104 2.98 27.36 14.32
CA PRO A 104 2.46 26.34 13.43
C PRO A 104 3.40 25.13 13.33
N LYS A 105 2.83 23.93 13.34
CA LYS A 105 3.60 22.69 13.14
C LYS A 105 4.12 22.65 11.71
N ILE A 106 5.41 22.36 11.57
CA ILE A 106 6.03 22.06 10.29
C ILE A 106 6.33 20.57 10.19
N VAL A 107 6.30 20.03 8.97
CA VAL A 107 6.76 18.67 8.73
C VAL A 107 8.28 18.63 8.82
N LYS A 108 8.79 17.77 9.70
CA LYS A 108 10.21 17.56 10.00
C LYS A 108 10.78 16.34 9.29
N GLY A 109 9.97 15.39 8.88
CA GLY A 109 10.43 14.14 8.29
C GLY A 109 9.32 13.13 8.11
N TYR A 110 9.69 11.94 7.63
CA TYR A 110 8.75 10.87 7.33
C TYR A 110 9.29 9.52 7.82
N SER A 111 8.36 8.62 8.13
CA SER A 111 8.62 7.25 8.55
C SER A 111 7.70 6.30 7.80
N PHE A 112 8.32 5.38 7.09
CA PHE A 112 7.67 4.35 6.28
C PHE A 112 8.02 2.98 6.86
N VAL A 113 7.00 2.17 7.08
CA VAL A 113 7.13 0.75 7.38
C VAL A 113 6.29 -0.01 6.38
N ILE A 114 6.92 -0.69 5.43
CA ILE A 114 6.24 -1.42 4.36
C ILE A 114 6.49 -2.92 4.57
N TYR A 115 5.43 -3.70 4.50
CA TYR A 115 5.41 -5.12 4.79
C TYR A 115 5.35 -5.93 3.49
N TYR A 116 6.36 -6.77 3.31
CA TYR A 116 6.57 -7.73 2.25
C TYR A 116 6.86 -9.13 2.86
N PRO A 117 5.89 -9.78 3.54
CA PRO A 117 6.10 -11.05 4.22
C PRO A 117 6.52 -12.19 3.26
N ASP A 118 5.99 -12.19 2.04
CA ASP A 118 6.20 -13.24 1.02
C ASP A 118 7.28 -12.81 0.01
N PHE A 119 8.20 -11.95 0.43
CA PHE A 119 9.20 -11.37 -0.44
C PHE A 119 10.23 -12.42 -0.90
N VAL A 120 10.34 -12.59 -2.21
CA VAL A 120 11.33 -13.46 -2.85
C VAL A 120 12.08 -12.66 -3.92
N GLY A 121 13.41 -12.59 -3.82
CA GLY A 121 14.26 -11.95 -4.83
C GLY A 121 15.13 -10.81 -4.30
N ARG A 122 15.20 -9.71 -5.07
CA ARG A 122 16.10 -8.57 -4.81
C ARG A 122 15.52 -7.57 -3.83
N THR A 123 16.26 -7.23 -2.78
CA THR A 123 15.88 -6.25 -1.75
C THR A 123 15.12 -5.05 -2.33
N PRO A 124 13.93 -4.71 -1.76
CA PRO A 124 13.15 -3.59 -2.22
C PRO A 124 13.96 -2.30 -2.28
N GLN A 125 13.82 -1.57 -3.37
CA GLN A 125 14.49 -0.29 -3.60
C GLN A 125 13.49 0.85 -3.59
N TYR A 126 13.98 2.08 -3.53
CA TYR A 126 13.14 3.26 -3.69
C TYR A 126 13.77 4.26 -4.66
N SER A 127 12.94 5.01 -5.36
CA SER A 127 13.33 6.16 -6.17
C SER A 127 12.57 7.39 -5.68
N ILE A 128 13.15 8.56 -5.97
CA ILE A 128 12.50 9.85 -5.74
C ILE A 128 12.35 10.48 -7.12
N GLU A 129 11.11 10.76 -7.49
CA GLU A 129 10.74 11.42 -8.74
C GLU A 129 10.17 12.80 -8.39
N ASN A 130 10.70 13.84 -9.02
CA ASN A 130 10.13 15.17 -8.88
C ASN A 130 8.88 15.26 -9.76
N ASP A 131 7.77 15.72 -9.18
CA ASP A 131 6.57 15.98 -9.96
C ASP A 131 6.78 17.27 -10.79
N SER A 132 6.42 17.24 -12.07
CA SER A 132 6.61 18.37 -12.97
C SER A 132 5.65 19.54 -12.66
N GLY A 133 4.59 19.29 -11.87
CA GLY A 133 3.56 20.26 -11.53
C GLY A 133 3.84 21.13 -10.29
N SER A 134 4.64 20.66 -9.32
CA SER A 134 4.90 21.41 -8.08
C SER A 134 6.33 21.23 -7.59
N SER A 135 7.03 22.34 -7.31
CA SER A 135 8.40 22.28 -6.76
C SER A 135 8.44 21.94 -5.27
N GLU A 136 7.29 21.95 -4.59
CA GLU A 136 7.20 21.74 -3.14
C GLU A 136 7.04 20.27 -2.74
N SER A 137 6.52 19.43 -3.63
CA SER A 137 6.27 18.00 -3.43
C SER A 137 7.10 17.15 -4.39
N CYS A 138 7.42 15.94 -3.99
CA CYS A 138 8.00 14.90 -4.83
C CYS A 138 7.39 13.53 -4.48
N LEU A 139 7.47 12.59 -5.42
CA LEU A 139 6.97 11.23 -5.26
C LEU A 139 8.12 10.31 -4.87
N ILE A 140 7.98 9.64 -3.73
CA ILE A 140 8.85 8.53 -3.36
C ILE A 140 8.16 7.22 -3.76
N ARG A 141 8.79 6.45 -4.65
CA ARG A 141 8.28 5.17 -5.13
C ARG A 141 9.12 4.03 -4.55
N PHE A 142 8.47 2.99 -4.05
CA PHE A 142 9.07 1.78 -3.54
C PHE A 142 8.80 0.62 -4.48
N PHE A 143 9.87 -0.05 -4.89
CA PHE A 143 9.87 -1.18 -5.81
C PHE A 143 10.25 -2.44 -5.04
N ALA A 144 9.36 -3.42 -5.02
CA ALA A 144 9.68 -4.76 -4.53
C ALA A 144 9.72 -5.79 -5.67
N GLY A 145 8.96 -5.57 -6.74
CA GLY A 145 8.73 -6.56 -7.78
C GLY A 145 7.72 -7.65 -7.38
N PRO A 146 7.40 -8.58 -8.28
CA PRO A 146 6.41 -9.63 -8.04
C PRO A 146 6.74 -10.46 -6.79
N PRO A 147 5.76 -10.78 -5.92
CA PRO A 147 4.31 -10.67 -6.10
C PRO A 147 3.71 -9.31 -5.73
N TYR A 148 4.51 -8.30 -5.39
CA TYR A 148 4.02 -7.02 -4.88
C TYR A 148 3.97 -5.94 -5.95
N GLU A 149 2.93 -5.11 -5.88
CA GLU A 149 2.82 -3.88 -6.65
C GLU A 149 3.70 -2.78 -6.04
N ASP A 150 4.25 -1.92 -6.89
CA ASP A 150 5.01 -0.75 -6.45
C ASP A 150 4.09 0.24 -5.74
N VAL A 151 4.58 0.85 -4.66
CA VAL A 151 3.82 1.84 -3.89
C VAL A 151 4.52 3.18 -3.92
N ALA A 152 3.78 4.26 -4.15
CA ALA A 152 4.30 5.61 -4.18
C ALA A 152 3.60 6.50 -3.16
N PHE A 153 4.33 7.46 -2.61
CA PHE A 153 3.83 8.45 -1.66
C PHE A 153 4.29 9.84 -2.06
N GLU A 154 3.43 10.82 -1.86
CA GLU A 154 3.79 12.22 -1.99
C GLU A 154 4.46 12.70 -0.69
N ILE A 155 5.64 13.28 -0.83
CA ILE A 155 6.44 13.85 0.26
C ILE A 155 6.91 15.25 -0.11
N MET A 156 7.24 16.07 0.88
CA MET A 156 7.86 17.37 0.59
C MET A 156 9.24 17.21 -0.05
N ASN A 157 9.50 18.01 -1.08
CA ASN A 157 10.79 18.07 -1.75
C ASN A 157 11.80 18.93 -0.97
N LYS A 158 12.44 18.33 0.04
CA LYS A 158 13.50 18.95 0.85
C LYS A 158 14.67 17.98 1.02
N GLU A 159 15.88 18.52 1.23
CA GLU A 159 17.08 17.71 1.47
C GLU A 159 16.93 16.88 2.75
N TRP A 160 17.26 15.59 2.68
CA TRP A 160 17.22 14.67 3.81
C TRP A 160 18.52 14.76 4.60
N ASP A 161 18.41 14.67 5.93
CA ASP A 161 19.55 14.45 6.80
C ASP A 161 19.85 12.95 6.84
N LEU A 162 20.93 12.53 6.15
CA LEU A 162 21.36 11.14 6.05
C LEU A 162 22.18 10.67 7.26
N SER A 163 22.35 11.51 8.28
CA SER A 163 23.13 11.15 9.46
C SER A 163 22.42 10.07 10.30
N TRP A 164 23.15 9.05 10.73
CA TRP A 164 22.63 8.10 11.70
C TRP A 164 22.23 8.77 13.03
N LYS A 165 22.85 9.91 13.36
CA LYS A 165 22.56 10.70 14.57
C LYS A 165 21.22 11.43 14.49
N SER A 166 20.82 11.86 13.30
CA SER A 166 19.52 12.52 13.08
C SER A 166 18.37 11.51 13.07
N GLY A 167 18.68 10.21 13.03
CA GLY A 167 17.70 9.13 13.02
C GLY A 167 17.43 8.55 11.63
N PHE A 168 18.28 8.87 10.63
CA PHE A 168 18.20 8.21 9.33
C PHE A 168 18.38 6.71 9.47
N ARG A 169 17.41 5.94 8.97
CA ARG A 169 17.46 4.47 8.93
C ARG A 169 16.77 3.98 7.67
N CYS A 170 17.50 3.21 6.87
CA CYS A 170 16.95 2.47 5.74
C CYS A 170 17.37 1.01 5.86
N THR A 171 16.44 0.14 6.25
CA THR A 171 16.74 -1.28 6.51
C THR A 171 15.62 -2.16 5.99
N PHE A 172 15.97 -3.27 5.35
CA PHE A 172 15.04 -4.32 4.97
C PHE A 172 15.44 -5.62 5.67
N TRP A 173 14.58 -6.12 6.55
CA TRP A 173 14.83 -7.39 7.25
C TRP A 173 13.51 -8.06 7.64
N GLY A 174 13.46 -9.40 7.53
CA GLY A 174 12.27 -10.18 7.90
C GLY A 174 11.02 -9.80 7.10
N GLY A 175 11.18 -9.43 5.82
CA GLY A 175 10.07 -8.97 5.00
C GLY A 175 9.53 -7.58 5.40
N ILE A 176 10.26 -6.80 6.18
CA ILE A 176 9.83 -5.45 6.59
C ILE A 176 10.85 -4.43 6.09
N LEU A 177 10.40 -3.53 5.22
CA LEU A 177 11.16 -2.35 4.79
C LEU A 177 10.87 -1.20 5.75
N ARG A 178 11.91 -0.64 6.34
CA ARG A 178 11.84 0.55 7.19
C ARG A 178 12.66 1.65 6.54
N LEU A 179 12.01 2.78 6.27
CA LEU A 179 12.66 4.01 5.85
C LEU A 179 12.24 5.13 6.79
N ASN A 180 13.18 5.64 7.58
CA ASN A 180 12.99 6.80 8.45
C ASN A 180 14.01 7.86 8.07
N PHE A 181 13.55 9.08 7.86
CA PHE A 181 14.43 10.21 7.62
C PHE A 181 13.81 11.51 8.13
N PHE A 182 14.68 12.45 8.45
CA PHE A 182 14.32 13.82 8.78
C PHE A 182 14.88 14.76 7.73
N PHE A 183 14.26 15.92 7.59
CA PHE A 183 14.75 16.98 6.73
C PHE A 183 15.92 17.70 7.39
N LYS A 184 16.91 18.04 6.56
CA LYS A 184 18.06 18.83 6.97
C LYS A 184 17.58 20.20 7.44
N GLN A 185 18.00 20.57 8.64
CA GLN A 185 17.70 21.89 9.18
C GLN A 185 18.85 22.83 8.87
N PHE A 186 18.63 23.75 7.94
CA PHE A 186 19.55 24.84 7.73
C PHE A 186 19.39 25.86 8.85
N SER A 187 20.43 26.03 9.65
CA SER A 187 20.56 27.16 10.54
C SER A 187 21.11 28.33 9.74
N TYR A 188 20.37 29.43 9.70
CA TYR A 188 20.89 30.67 9.19
C TYR A 188 21.95 31.19 10.17
N ARG A 189 23.17 31.44 9.67
CA ARG A 189 24.25 32.13 10.39
C ARG A 189 24.39 33.51 9.75
N ARG A 190 24.41 34.56 10.59
CA ARG A 190 24.69 35.94 10.17
C ARG A 190 26.17 36.23 10.33
#